data_AF-A0A7C1Y5R5-F1
#
_entry.id   AF-A0A7C1Y5R5-F1
#
_cell.length_a   1.000
_cell.length_b   1.000
_cell.length_c   1.000
_cell.angle_alpha   90.00
_cell.angle_beta   90.00
_cell.angle_gamma   90.00
#
_symmetry.space_group_name_H-M   'P 1'
#
loop_
_entity.id
_entity.type
_entity.pdbx_description
1 polymer ?
#
loop_
_entity_poly.entity_id
_entity_poly.type
_entity_poly.pdbx_seq_one_letter_code
_entity_poly.pdbx_strand_id
1 'polypeptide(L)'
;MVDYPDQSPLFRLAAQRLEGKPYTVSEYNHPAPLDSQAECVPMIASFGALQDWDGIWLYTYSHSSDDWDRESMNGFFDLDTNPAKWGFMRAGTAIFRDASIKPFGGRLVTSLGKSRDILTDLAKQHLEHDRDMWDIVSETSGAPERTELNERVYLSILSKAVTASRRKGETPSPRLTWSVDHGKGVYMAAGGAGVLAGHSNKFERDSDGYARITRPEYAVITATSLDGVPWPRSNKILITACGRCENTGMKFSEDRRTVGREWGRAPVRIETVEGTVMIPVGRWQCRALKPDGTVKMDVPVRTAGEVNYVDVSPRYGTMWYLLTRL
;
A
#
# COMPACT_ATOMS: atom_id res chain seq x y z
N MET A 1 4.12 8.42 -5.19
CA MET A 1 4.20 7.30 -6.16
C MET A 1 2.93 7.19 -6.99
N VAL A 2 1.75 7.32 -6.38
CA VAL A 2 0.46 7.10 -7.06
C VAL A 2 0.23 7.91 -8.34
N ASP A 3 0.82 9.09 -8.48
CA ASP A 3 0.66 9.94 -9.66
C ASP A 3 1.48 9.46 -10.88
N TYR A 4 2.46 8.59 -10.66
CA TYR A 4 3.41 8.12 -11.68
C TYR A 4 3.59 6.58 -11.60
N PRO A 5 2.53 5.78 -11.86
CA PRO A 5 2.60 4.32 -11.80
C PRO A 5 3.72 3.74 -12.65
N ASP A 6 3.97 4.30 -13.84
CA ASP A 6 5.01 3.81 -14.76
C ASP A 6 6.43 4.01 -14.25
N GLN A 7 6.61 4.87 -13.25
CA GLN A 7 7.89 5.08 -12.56
C GLN A 7 7.94 4.37 -11.21
N SER A 8 6.93 3.55 -10.90
CA SER A 8 6.82 2.88 -9.62
C SER A 8 7.90 1.81 -9.44
N PRO A 9 8.63 1.81 -8.32
CA PRO A 9 9.54 0.72 -7.99
C PRO A 9 8.80 -0.61 -7.77
N LEU A 10 7.48 -0.61 -7.51
CA LEU A 10 6.72 -1.85 -7.33
C LEU A 10 6.75 -2.75 -8.56
N PHE A 11 6.67 -2.18 -9.75
CA PHE A 11 6.69 -2.94 -11.00
C PHE A 11 8.09 -3.48 -11.28
N ARG A 12 9.12 -2.68 -11.01
CA ARG A 12 10.53 -3.09 -11.10
C ARG A 12 10.83 -4.24 -10.14
N LEU A 13 10.29 -4.21 -8.92
CA LEU A 13 10.40 -5.31 -7.96
C LEU A 13 9.70 -6.58 -8.48
N ALA A 14 8.46 -6.48 -8.96
CA ALA A 14 7.74 -7.63 -9.52
C ALA A 14 8.52 -8.30 -10.66
N ALA A 15 9.14 -7.49 -11.54
CA ALA A 15 9.97 -7.98 -12.63
C ALA A 15 11.32 -8.59 -12.20
N GLN A 16 11.67 -8.65 -10.92
CA GLN A 16 12.90 -9.33 -10.46
C GLN A 16 12.64 -10.74 -9.92
N ARG A 17 11.38 -11.17 -9.86
CA ARG A 17 11.01 -12.46 -9.27
C ARG A 17 11.32 -13.62 -10.20
N LEU A 18 12.14 -14.57 -9.76
CA LEU A 18 12.39 -15.82 -10.48
C LEU A 18 11.31 -16.87 -10.21
N GLU A 19 10.89 -17.58 -11.25
CA GLU A 19 10.01 -18.74 -11.18
C GLU A 19 10.61 -19.85 -10.30
N GLY A 20 9.76 -20.40 -9.42
CA GLY A 20 10.13 -21.54 -8.57
C GLY A 20 11.10 -21.21 -7.44
N LYS A 21 11.35 -19.92 -7.18
CA LYS A 21 12.18 -19.45 -6.06
C LYS A 21 11.38 -18.51 -5.15
N PRO A 22 11.64 -18.53 -3.83
CA PRO A 22 11.14 -17.49 -2.95
C PRO A 22 11.61 -16.11 -3.41
N TYR A 23 10.75 -15.10 -3.29
CA TYR A 23 11.06 -13.72 -3.62
C TYR A 23 10.84 -12.82 -2.41
N THR A 24 11.93 -12.20 -1.97
CA THR A 24 11.94 -11.28 -0.84
C THR A 24 12.39 -9.90 -1.27
N VAL A 25 11.70 -8.86 -0.80
CA VAL A 25 12.17 -7.48 -0.90
C VAL A 25 12.93 -7.17 0.38
N SER A 26 14.27 -7.19 0.29
CA SER A 26 15.15 -6.99 1.45
C SER A 26 15.10 -5.56 2.00
N GLU A 27 14.75 -4.58 1.17
CA GLU A 27 14.63 -3.18 1.57
C GLU A 27 13.55 -2.47 0.75
N TYR A 28 12.62 -1.82 1.42
CA TYR A 28 11.67 -0.89 0.81
C TYR A 28 11.31 0.24 1.78
N ASN A 29 11.27 1.47 1.28
CA ASN A 29 10.72 2.61 2.01
C ASN A 29 10.42 3.79 1.09
N HIS A 30 9.60 4.72 1.57
CA HIS A 30 9.45 6.05 1.01
C HIS A 30 10.18 7.04 1.91
N PRO A 31 11.05 7.93 1.42
CA PRO A 31 11.79 8.83 2.28
C PRO A 31 10.86 9.80 3.02
N ALA A 32 11.19 10.12 4.26
CA ALA A 32 10.69 11.28 4.98
C ALA A 32 11.66 12.45 4.79
N PRO A 33 11.22 13.70 4.73
CA PRO A 33 9.83 14.10 4.70
C PRO A 33 9.29 14.05 3.26
N LEU A 34 8.11 13.46 3.09
CA LEU A 34 7.41 13.35 1.81
C LEU A 34 5.91 13.36 2.10
N ASP A 35 5.15 14.22 1.41
CA ASP A 35 3.71 14.37 1.66
C ASP A 35 2.93 13.06 1.42
N SER A 36 3.40 12.23 0.49
CA SER A 36 2.78 10.95 0.15
C SER A 36 3.33 9.75 0.95
N GLN A 37 4.21 9.95 1.94
CA GLN A 37 4.88 8.83 2.65
C GLN A 37 3.93 7.85 3.36
N ALA A 38 2.69 8.27 3.64
CA ALA A 38 1.66 7.38 4.19
C ALA A 38 1.31 6.20 3.27
N GLU A 39 1.57 6.33 1.97
CA GLU A 39 1.25 5.31 0.97
C GLU A 39 2.23 4.11 1.06
N CYS A 40 3.40 4.30 1.68
CA CYS A 40 4.51 3.36 1.73
C CYS A 40 4.10 1.95 2.17
N VAL A 41 3.64 1.79 3.42
CA VAL A 41 3.34 0.47 4.00
C VAL A 41 2.11 -0.16 3.36
N PRO A 42 0.98 0.55 3.18
CA PRO A 42 -0.20 -0.05 2.56
C PRO A 42 0.06 -0.53 1.14
N MET A 43 0.73 0.27 0.28
CA MET A 43 0.97 -0.10 -1.12
C MET A 43 1.91 -1.29 -1.27
N ILE A 44 3.05 -1.33 -0.57
CA ILE A 44 3.99 -2.46 -0.68
C ILE A 44 3.39 -3.75 -0.13
N ALA A 45 2.63 -3.66 0.97
CA ALA A 45 1.98 -4.82 1.57
C ALA A 45 0.90 -5.39 0.65
N SER A 46 0.02 -4.54 0.08
CA SER A 46 -1.02 -5.02 -0.83
C SER A 46 -0.45 -5.49 -2.15
N PHE A 47 0.50 -4.76 -2.74
CA PHE A 47 1.11 -5.15 -4.00
C PHE A 47 1.90 -6.46 -3.87
N GLY A 48 2.71 -6.61 -2.81
CA GLY A 48 3.44 -7.86 -2.54
C GLY A 48 2.52 -9.04 -2.26
N ALA A 49 1.39 -8.83 -1.56
CA ALA A 49 0.40 -9.88 -1.33
C ALA A 49 -0.26 -10.35 -2.64
N LEU A 50 -0.63 -9.40 -3.50
CA LEU A 50 -1.20 -9.66 -4.81
C LEU A 50 -0.21 -10.39 -5.74
N GLN A 51 1.06 -10.01 -5.66
CA GLN A 51 2.16 -10.61 -6.42
C GLN A 51 2.68 -11.91 -5.81
N ASP A 52 2.19 -12.35 -4.64
CA ASP A 52 2.62 -13.58 -3.95
C ASP A 52 4.12 -13.56 -3.56
N TRP A 53 4.59 -12.46 -2.99
CA TRP A 53 5.96 -12.36 -2.47
C TRP A 53 6.11 -13.08 -1.13
N ASP A 54 7.32 -13.56 -0.85
CA ASP A 54 7.63 -14.40 0.32
C ASP A 54 8.16 -13.60 1.52
N GLY A 55 8.53 -12.33 1.32
CA GLY A 55 8.90 -11.45 2.43
C GLY A 55 9.16 -10.00 2.00
N ILE A 56 8.90 -9.08 2.93
CA ILE A 56 9.11 -7.64 2.76
C ILE A 56 9.76 -7.10 4.03
N TRP A 57 10.91 -6.44 3.88
CA TRP A 57 11.61 -5.75 4.96
C TRP A 57 11.59 -4.25 4.71
N LEU A 58 11.03 -3.51 5.67
CA LEU A 58 10.97 -2.06 5.60
C LEU A 58 12.28 -1.48 6.15
N TYR A 59 12.97 -0.72 5.32
CA TYR A 59 14.22 -0.06 5.69
C TYR A 59 13.92 1.34 6.22
N THR A 60 14.09 1.67 7.50
CA THR A 60 14.57 0.84 8.60
C THR A 60 13.76 1.15 9.85
N TYR A 61 13.93 0.37 10.92
CA TYR A 61 13.30 0.70 12.19
C TYR A 61 13.87 2.01 12.78
N SER A 62 15.19 2.09 12.98
CA SER A 62 15.87 3.30 13.46
C SER A 62 17.37 3.26 13.10
N HIS A 63 17.95 4.41 12.74
CA HIS A 63 19.40 4.61 12.61
C HIS A 63 20.01 5.36 13.79
N SER A 64 19.20 5.99 14.65
CA SER A 64 19.73 6.65 15.85
C SER A 64 20.03 5.57 16.88
N SER A 65 21.30 5.41 17.29
CA SER A 65 21.72 4.18 17.94
C SER A 65 21.01 3.90 19.28
N ASP A 66 20.53 4.92 19.99
CA ASP A 66 19.98 4.72 21.35
C ASP A 66 18.84 5.69 21.77
N ASP A 67 18.31 6.50 20.84
CA ASP A 67 17.24 7.47 21.14
C ASP A 67 15.86 6.93 20.73
N TRP A 68 15.41 5.91 21.46
CA TRP A 68 14.18 5.15 21.19
C TRP A 68 12.90 5.85 21.63
N ASP A 69 13.00 6.77 22.60
CA ASP A 69 11.87 7.53 23.15
C ASP A 69 11.65 8.87 22.44
N ARG A 70 12.40 9.13 21.36
CA ARG A 70 12.30 10.39 20.63
C ARG A 70 10.92 10.55 20.01
N GLU A 71 10.43 11.78 20.02
CA GLU A 71 9.09 12.12 19.53
C GLU A 71 9.13 12.94 18.22
N SER A 72 10.27 12.93 17.53
CA SER A 72 10.49 13.67 16.27
C SER A 72 11.22 12.84 15.23
N MET A 73 10.83 13.00 13.96
CA MET A 73 11.58 12.47 12.82
C MET A 73 12.90 13.25 12.65
N ASN A 74 14.02 12.56 12.57
CA ASN A 74 15.36 13.16 12.40
C ASN A 74 16.16 12.50 11.26
N GLY A 75 15.55 11.59 10.51
CA GLY A 75 16.17 10.83 9.44
C GLY A 75 15.19 10.53 8.32
N PHE A 76 15.74 10.21 7.15
CA PHE A 76 14.92 10.00 5.95
C PHE A 76 14.18 8.68 5.94
N PHE A 77 14.66 7.65 6.65
CA PHE A 77 14.15 6.29 6.50
C PHE A 77 13.72 5.62 7.80
N ASP A 78 13.83 6.30 8.94
CA ASP A 78 13.46 5.73 10.23
C ASP A 78 11.93 5.62 10.35
N LEU A 79 11.45 4.45 10.79
CA LEU A 79 10.03 4.14 10.93
C LEU A 79 9.51 4.43 12.34
N ASP A 80 10.34 4.26 13.37
CA ASP A 80 9.97 4.35 14.79
C ASP A 80 9.14 5.59 15.16
N THR A 81 9.50 6.73 14.58
CA THR A 81 8.92 8.06 14.83
C THR A 81 7.97 8.52 13.75
N ASN A 82 7.81 7.75 12.67
CA ASN A 82 7.00 8.14 11.52
C ASN A 82 5.61 7.49 11.63
N PRO A 83 4.59 8.17 12.18
CA PRO A 83 3.26 7.59 12.35
C PRO A 83 2.57 7.28 11.03
N ALA A 84 2.92 7.98 9.94
CA ALA A 84 2.41 7.68 8.60
C ALA A 84 2.94 6.34 8.04
N LYS A 85 3.98 5.74 8.64
CA LYS A 85 4.44 4.38 8.31
C LYS A 85 4.09 3.41 9.43
N TRP A 86 4.56 3.68 10.64
CA TRP A 86 4.34 2.83 11.81
C TRP A 86 2.86 2.57 12.06
N GLY A 87 2.02 3.59 11.88
CA GLY A 87 0.58 3.47 12.11
C GLY A 87 -0.15 2.56 11.12
N PHE A 88 0.45 2.23 9.98
CA PHE A 88 -0.08 1.23 9.05
C PHE A 88 0.56 -0.15 9.21
N MET A 89 1.53 -0.36 10.11
CA MET A 89 2.20 -1.66 10.27
C MET A 89 1.23 -2.79 10.61
N ARG A 90 0.23 -2.53 11.46
CA ARG A 90 -0.81 -3.53 11.76
C ARG A 90 -1.64 -3.89 10.52
N ALA A 91 -2.00 -2.88 9.71
CA ALA A 91 -2.75 -3.08 8.48
C ALA A 91 -1.91 -3.83 7.43
N GLY A 92 -0.66 -3.43 7.22
CA GLY A 92 0.28 -4.12 6.32
C GLY A 92 0.49 -5.58 6.74
N THR A 93 0.59 -5.84 8.03
CA THR A 93 0.66 -7.20 8.59
C THR A 93 -0.60 -8.02 8.25
N ALA A 94 -1.80 -7.45 8.43
CA ALA A 94 -3.05 -8.13 8.10
C ALA A 94 -3.15 -8.44 6.59
N ILE A 95 -2.75 -7.47 5.77
CA ILE A 95 -2.81 -7.57 4.31
C ILE A 95 -1.86 -8.65 3.80
N PHE A 96 -0.58 -8.55 4.16
CA PHE A 96 0.50 -9.38 3.60
C PHE A 96 0.71 -10.67 4.40
N ARG A 97 1.15 -10.55 5.65
CA ARG A 97 1.54 -11.70 6.48
C ARG A 97 0.34 -12.60 6.82
N ASP A 98 -0.79 -12.00 7.19
CA ASP A 98 -2.00 -12.75 7.54
C ASP A 98 -2.82 -13.13 6.28
N ALA A 99 -2.32 -12.80 5.08
CA ALA A 99 -2.89 -13.13 3.77
C ALA A 99 -4.38 -12.73 3.61
N SER A 100 -4.76 -11.55 4.12
CA SER A 100 -6.11 -11.00 3.96
C SER A 100 -6.39 -10.61 2.51
N ILE A 101 -5.37 -10.14 1.76
CA ILE A 101 -5.45 -10.04 0.31
C ILE A 101 -4.82 -11.30 -0.27
N LYS A 102 -5.57 -12.01 -1.12
CA LYS A 102 -5.07 -13.21 -1.80
C LYS A 102 -4.27 -12.82 -3.04
N PRO A 103 -3.30 -13.65 -3.46
CA PRO A 103 -2.59 -13.41 -4.69
C PRO A 103 -3.48 -13.45 -5.93
N PHE A 104 -3.04 -12.81 -7.01
CA PHE A 104 -3.71 -12.96 -8.30
C PHE A 104 -3.70 -14.42 -8.75
N GLY A 105 -4.85 -14.89 -9.23
CA GLY A 105 -4.96 -16.22 -9.83
C GLY A 105 -4.23 -16.32 -11.18
N GLY A 106 -4.06 -15.18 -11.87
CA GLY A 106 -3.30 -15.08 -13.12
C GLY A 106 -1.79 -15.08 -12.88
N ARG A 107 -1.05 -15.50 -13.90
CA ARG A 107 0.41 -15.59 -13.88
C ARG A 107 0.98 -15.29 -15.25
N LEU A 108 1.96 -14.38 -15.28
CA LEU A 108 2.83 -14.09 -16.40
C LEU A 108 4.22 -14.66 -16.11
N VAL A 109 4.76 -15.47 -17.03
CA VAL A 109 6.14 -15.94 -16.96
C VAL A 109 6.87 -15.49 -18.21
N THR A 110 7.91 -14.70 -18.02
CA THR A 110 8.75 -14.17 -19.10
C THR A 110 10.10 -14.88 -19.11
N SER A 111 10.46 -15.46 -20.26
CA SER A 111 11.80 -16.03 -20.44
C SER A 111 12.83 -14.94 -20.66
N LEU A 112 13.93 -14.98 -19.91
CA LEU A 112 15.11 -14.12 -20.10
C LEU A 112 16.03 -14.59 -21.23
N GLY A 113 15.83 -15.80 -21.76
CA GLY A 113 16.60 -16.33 -22.90
C GLY A 113 15.73 -17.03 -23.92
N LYS A 114 16.11 -16.94 -25.18
CA LYS A 114 15.39 -17.54 -26.32
C LYS A 114 16.16 -18.70 -26.94
N SER A 115 17.46 -18.80 -26.65
CA SER A 115 18.37 -19.78 -27.22
C SER A 115 18.83 -20.81 -26.18
N ARG A 116 19.63 -21.79 -26.64
CA ARG A 116 20.35 -22.70 -25.74
C ARG A 116 21.55 -22.03 -25.06
N ASP A 117 22.03 -20.90 -25.58
CA ASP A 117 23.12 -20.12 -25.01
C ASP A 117 22.56 -18.95 -24.18
N ILE A 118 22.06 -19.30 -23.00
CA ILE A 118 21.41 -18.35 -22.08
C ILE A 118 22.34 -17.21 -21.66
N LEU A 119 23.65 -17.43 -21.56
CA LEU A 119 24.59 -16.39 -21.13
C LEU A 119 24.70 -15.27 -22.17
N THR A 120 24.76 -15.64 -23.45
CA THR A 120 24.77 -14.66 -24.54
C THR A 120 23.46 -13.88 -24.60
N ASP A 121 22.31 -14.54 -24.39
CA ASP A 121 21.01 -13.85 -24.37
C ASP A 121 20.92 -12.86 -23.19
N LEU A 122 21.33 -13.28 -21.99
CA LEU A 122 21.36 -12.39 -20.82
C LEU A 122 22.32 -11.21 -21.01
N ALA A 123 23.48 -11.43 -21.63
CA ALA A 123 24.43 -10.36 -21.93
C ALA A 123 23.84 -9.33 -22.90
N LYS A 124 23.12 -9.77 -23.93
CA LYS A 124 22.43 -8.87 -24.87
C LYS A 124 21.35 -8.05 -24.17
N GLN A 125 20.50 -8.72 -23.37
CA GLN A 125 19.46 -8.04 -22.60
C GLN A 125 20.04 -7.00 -21.63
N HIS A 126 21.17 -7.29 -20.98
CA HIS A 126 21.87 -6.31 -20.14
C HIS A 126 22.44 -5.14 -20.96
N LEU A 127 23.02 -5.38 -22.13
CA LEU A 127 23.52 -4.31 -23.00
C LEU A 127 22.40 -3.43 -23.56
N GLU A 128 21.22 -3.99 -23.80
CA GLU A 128 20.04 -3.30 -24.34
C GLU A 128 19.28 -2.52 -23.25
N HIS A 129 19.05 -3.13 -22.08
CA HIS A 129 18.13 -2.61 -21.05
C HIS A 129 18.82 -2.22 -19.72
N ASP A 130 20.15 -2.37 -19.60
CA ASP A 130 20.92 -2.22 -18.35
C ASP A 130 20.33 -3.06 -17.20
N ARG A 131 19.69 -2.39 -16.24
CA ARG A 131 19.08 -2.96 -15.02
C ARG A 131 17.56 -2.81 -15.02
N ASP A 132 16.96 -2.44 -16.15
CA ASP A 132 15.51 -2.32 -16.26
C ASP A 132 14.86 -3.65 -16.63
N MET A 133 14.65 -4.49 -15.60
CA MET A 133 13.96 -5.77 -15.78
C MET A 133 12.50 -5.60 -16.21
N TRP A 134 11.86 -4.46 -15.94
CA TRP A 134 10.48 -4.23 -16.35
C TRP A 134 10.40 -4.00 -17.86
N ASP A 135 11.38 -3.31 -18.45
CA ASP A 135 11.49 -3.13 -19.89
C ASP A 135 11.65 -4.48 -20.61
N ILE A 136 12.52 -5.37 -20.08
CA ILE A 136 12.67 -6.75 -20.57
C ILE A 136 11.34 -7.52 -20.52
N VAL A 137 10.62 -7.43 -19.41
CA VAL A 137 9.30 -8.07 -19.24
C VAL A 137 8.31 -7.53 -20.27
N SER A 138 8.26 -6.22 -20.44
CA SER A 138 7.33 -5.52 -21.33
C SER A 138 7.58 -5.88 -22.79
N GLU A 139 8.83 -5.88 -23.25
CA GLU A 139 9.19 -6.22 -24.63
C GLU A 139 8.99 -7.71 -24.92
N THR A 140 9.42 -8.59 -24.00
CA THR A 140 9.50 -10.03 -24.30
C THR A 140 8.15 -10.74 -24.17
N SER A 141 7.30 -10.29 -23.25
CA SER A 141 6.04 -10.99 -22.98
C SER A 141 4.94 -10.70 -24.01
N GLY A 142 5.00 -9.56 -24.70
CA GLY A 142 3.88 -9.05 -25.50
C GLY A 142 2.58 -8.93 -24.69
N ALA A 143 2.68 -8.84 -23.36
CA ALA A 143 1.54 -8.88 -22.47
C ALA A 143 0.66 -7.62 -22.65
N PRO A 144 -0.66 -7.73 -22.42
CA PRO A 144 -1.53 -6.57 -22.42
C PRO A 144 -1.05 -5.48 -21.44
N GLU A 145 -1.37 -4.23 -21.76
CA GLU A 145 -1.11 -3.09 -20.88
C GLU A 145 -1.59 -3.38 -19.45
N ARG A 146 -0.78 -3.04 -18.44
CA ARG A 146 -1.09 -3.20 -17.00
C ARG A 146 -1.27 -4.65 -16.52
N THR A 147 -0.56 -5.62 -17.11
CA THR A 147 -0.61 -7.02 -16.68
C THR A 147 -0.18 -7.20 -15.22
N GLU A 148 0.77 -6.40 -14.72
CA GLU A 148 1.21 -6.35 -13.32
C GLU A 148 0.11 -5.99 -12.31
N LEU A 149 -0.99 -5.39 -12.78
CA LEU A 149 -2.15 -5.08 -11.94
C LEU A 149 -3.15 -6.24 -11.84
N ASN A 150 -2.95 -7.33 -12.59
CA ASN A 150 -3.92 -8.42 -12.68
C ASN A 150 -3.29 -9.83 -12.62
N GLU A 151 -1.98 -9.92 -12.83
CA GLU A 151 -1.23 -11.18 -12.87
C GLU A 151 0.03 -11.11 -12.02
N ARG A 152 0.40 -12.25 -11.46
CA ARG A 152 1.70 -12.42 -10.80
C ARG A 152 2.81 -12.50 -11.85
N VAL A 153 3.84 -11.68 -11.72
CA VAL A 153 4.96 -11.61 -12.66
C VAL A 153 6.10 -12.50 -12.21
N TYR A 154 6.66 -13.27 -13.14
CA TYR A 154 7.82 -14.13 -12.93
C TYR A 154 8.75 -14.07 -14.13
N LEU A 155 10.04 -14.23 -13.84
CA LEU A 155 11.10 -14.45 -14.80
C LEU A 155 11.51 -15.92 -14.80
N SER A 156 11.87 -16.43 -15.97
CA SER A 156 12.46 -17.76 -16.14
C SER A 156 13.76 -17.65 -16.92
N ILE A 157 14.78 -18.41 -16.52
CA ILE A 157 16.04 -18.52 -17.28
C ILE A 157 15.98 -19.66 -18.32
N LEU A 158 14.84 -20.34 -18.44
CA LEU A 158 14.66 -21.49 -19.32
C LEU A 158 14.10 -21.04 -20.67
N SER A 159 14.67 -21.54 -21.77
CA SER A 159 14.33 -21.17 -23.16
C SER A 159 12.89 -21.48 -23.64
N LYS A 160 12.04 -22.03 -22.76
CA LYS A 160 10.63 -22.29 -23.01
C LYS A 160 9.79 -21.80 -21.83
N ALA A 161 9.57 -20.49 -21.74
CA ALA A 161 8.54 -19.95 -20.88
C ALA A 161 7.65 -18.99 -21.67
N VAL A 162 6.52 -19.51 -22.13
CA VAL A 162 5.29 -18.71 -22.30
C VAL A 162 4.16 -19.58 -21.78
N THR A 163 3.58 -19.19 -20.66
CA THR A 163 2.27 -19.72 -20.25
C THR A 163 1.53 -18.61 -19.54
N ALA A 164 0.74 -17.84 -20.29
CA ALA A 164 -0.33 -17.04 -19.73
C ALA A 164 -1.45 -18.02 -19.32
N SER A 165 -1.63 -18.25 -18.02
CA SER A 165 -2.73 -19.07 -17.52
C SER A 165 -3.97 -18.21 -17.32
N ARG A 166 -5.04 -18.48 -18.07
CA ARG A 166 -6.37 -17.90 -17.83
C ARG A 166 -7.16 -18.69 -16.78
N ARG A 167 -7.81 -17.91 -15.91
CA ARG A 167 -8.66 -18.23 -14.75
C ARG A 167 -9.45 -19.55 -14.79
N LYS A 168 -9.48 -20.22 -13.63
CA LYS A 168 -10.72 -20.80 -13.07
C LYS A 168 -11.05 -20.05 -11.78
N GLY A 169 -12.25 -19.47 -11.70
CA GLY A 169 -12.70 -18.68 -10.57
C GLY A 169 -13.26 -19.53 -9.42
N GLU A 170 -13.20 -18.96 -8.21
CA GLU A 170 -14.35 -18.74 -7.33
C GLU A 170 -13.95 -17.89 -6.11
N THR A 171 -14.90 -17.04 -5.65
CA THR A 171 -14.86 -16.14 -4.46
C THR A 171 -13.89 -14.95 -4.52
N PRO A 172 -14.23 -13.80 -3.88
CA PRO A 172 -14.05 -12.48 -4.48
C PRO A 172 -12.59 -12.30 -4.89
N SER A 173 -12.40 -12.22 -6.21
CA SER A 173 -11.07 -12.14 -6.78
C SER A 173 -10.40 -10.88 -6.26
N PRO A 174 -9.13 -10.97 -5.82
CA PRO A 174 -8.38 -9.78 -5.47
C PRO A 174 -8.41 -8.80 -6.65
N ARG A 175 -8.60 -7.52 -6.34
CA ARG A 175 -8.65 -6.44 -7.33
C ARG A 175 -7.58 -5.43 -6.99
N LEU A 176 -6.84 -5.00 -8.00
CA LEU A 176 -5.95 -3.86 -7.94
C LEU A 176 -6.33 -2.93 -9.08
N THR A 177 -6.52 -1.65 -8.76
CA THR A 177 -6.63 -0.60 -9.77
C THR A 177 -5.66 0.50 -9.42
N TRP A 178 -5.01 1.04 -10.44
CA TRP A 178 -4.16 2.20 -10.32
C TRP A 178 -4.54 3.17 -11.45
N SER A 179 -5.36 4.15 -11.12
CA SER A 179 -5.84 5.17 -12.06
C SER A 179 -4.98 6.41 -11.94
N VAL A 180 -4.74 7.11 -13.05
CA VAL A 180 -4.19 8.47 -13.05
C VAL A 180 -5.01 9.30 -14.02
N ASP A 181 -5.47 10.44 -13.56
CA ASP A 181 -6.30 11.33 -14.35
C ASP A 181 -5.91 12.78 -14.04
N HIS A 182 -5.53 13.54 -15.07
CA HIS A 182 -4.93 14.88 -14.97
C HIS A 182 -3.73 14.94 -13.98
N GLY A 183 -2.86 13.93 -14.02
CA GLY A 183 -1.68 13.84 -13.15
C GLY A 183 -1.99 13.52 -11.68
N LYS A 184 -3.24 13.15 -11.37
CA LYS A 184 -3.69 12.81 -10.01
C LYS A 184 -4.13 11.36 -9.95
N GLY A 185 -3.39 10.55 -9.21
CA GLY A 185 -3.55 9.11 -9.12
C GLY A 185 -4.32 8.60 -7.90
N VAL A 186 -4.91 7.42 -8.06
CA VAL A 186 -5.50 6.62 -6.99
C VAL A 186 -5.05 5.17 -7.15
N TYR A 187 -4.47 4.63 -6.08
CA TYR A 187 -4.18 3.22 -5.91
C TYR A 187 -5.27 2.60 -5.03
N MET A 188 -5.93 1.54 -5.52
CA MET A 188 -6.89 0.75 -4.76
C MET A 188 -6.54 -0.74 -4.83
N ALA A 189 -6.37 -1.37 -3.66
CA ALA A 189 -6.33 -2.82 -3.56
C ALA A 189 -7.50 -3.32 -2.71
N ALA A 190 -8.18 -4.37 -3.17
CA ALA A 190 -9.36 -4.92 -2.52
C ALA A 190 -9.37 -6.46 -2.57
N GLY A 191 -10.02 -7.05 -1.57
CA GLY A 191 -10.15 -8.50 -1.37
C GLY A 191 -10.67 -8.76 0.03
N GLY A 192 -9.96 -9.56 0.82
CA GLY A 192 -10.25 -9.70 2.26
C GLY A 192 -9.75 -8.55 3.14
N ALA A 193 -9.09 -7.55 2.55
CA ALA A 193 -8.85 -6.22 3.13
C ALA A 193 -9.06 -5.14 2.04
N GLY A 194 -9.06 -3.86 2.44
CA GLY A 194 -9.13 -2.72 1.53
C GLY A 194 -7.98 -1.74 1.76
N VAL A 195 -7.46 -1.18 0.66
CA VAL A 195 -6.46 -0.11 0.63
C VAL A 195 -6.91 0.94 -0.38
N LEU A 196 -6.87 2.20 0.02
CA LEU A 196 -6.98 3.38 -0.85
C LEU A 196 -5.80 4.30 -0.54
N ALA A 197 -5.08 4.74 -1.56
CA ALA A 197 -4.02 5.73 -1.44
C ALA A 197 -4.09 6.69 -2.64
N GLY A 198 -3.97 7.99 -2.39
CA GLY A 198 -3.92 8.99 -3.45
C GLY A 198 -4.82 10.20 -3.23
N HIS A 199 -5.23 10.80 -4.34
CA HIS A 199 -6.05 12.01 -4.34
C HIS A 199 -7.47 11.71 -3.84
N SER A 200 -7.77 12.19 -2.65
CA SER A 200 -8.90 11.75 -1.82
C SER A 200 -10.26 12.15 -2.38
N ASN A 201 -10.31 13.22 -3.18
CA ASN A 201 -11.53 13.66 -3.88
C ASN A 201 -12.01 12.65 -4.94
N LYS A 202 -11.14 11.72 -5.37
CA LYS A 202 -11.46 10.65 -6.31
C LYS A 202 -11.89 9.35 -5.61
N PHE A 203 -11.70 9.24 -4.29
CA PHE A 203 -11.94 7.99 -3.57
C PHE A 203 -13.38 7.52 -3.71
N GLU A 204 -14.36 8.40 -3.68
CA GLU A 204 -15.76 7.98 -3.78
C GLU A 204 -16.04 7.25 -5.11
N ARG A 205 -15.55 7.82 -6.21
CA ARG A 205 -15.72 7.24 -7.55
C ARG A 205 -14.87 5.98 -7.72
N ASP A 206 -13.60 6.04 -7.36
CA ASP A 206 -12.63 4.98 -7.67
C ASP A 206 -12.75 3.78 -6.71
N SER A 207 -13.42 3.96 -5.57
CA SER A 207 -13.72 2.92 -4.59
C SER A 207 -15.19 2.50 -4.58
N ASP A 208 -15.96 2.76 -5.63
CA ASP A 208 -17.38 2.35 -5.70
C ASP A 208 -18.19 2.82 -4.44
N GLY A 209 -17.86 4.00 -3.91
CA GLY A 209 -18.51 4.62 -2.75
C GLY A 209 -17.95 4.24 -1.37
N TYR A 210 -16.90 3.40 -1.27
CA TYR A 210 -16.37 2.97 0.04
C TYR A 210 -15.83 4.12 0.89
N ALA A 211 -15.27 5.17 0.30
CA ALA A 211 -14.79 6.33 1.04
C ALA A 211 -15.11 7.63 0.31
N ARG A 212 -15.75 8.57 1.01
CA ARG A 212 -15.92 9.96 0.56
C ARG A 212 -15.15 10.86 1.53
N ILE A 213 -14.05 11.43 1.06
CA ILE A 213 -13.12 12.23 1.87
C ILE A 213 -13.21 13.70 1.45
N THR A 214 -13.35 14.59 2.43
CA THR A 214 -13.44 16.03 2.23
C THR A 214 -12.08 16.71 2.36
N ARG A 215 -11.20 16.19 3.23
CA ARG A 215 -9.82 16.65 3.40
C ARG A 215 -8.95 15.62 4.13
N PRO A 216 -7.63 15.65 3.98
CA PRO A 216 -6.84 16.48 3.05
C PRO A 216 -6.97 16.03 1.58
N GLU A 217 -6.32 16.74 0.65
CA GLU A 217 -6.32 16.41 -0.78
C GLU A 217 -5.70 15.04 -1.08
N TYR A 218 -4.70 14.63 -0.30
CA TYR A 218 -4.06 13.32 -0.41
C TYR A 218 -4.24 12.52 0.88
N ALA A 219 -4.78 11.30 0.79
CA ALA A 219 -4.98 10.46 1.96
C ALA A 219 -4.64 8.99 1.69
N VAL A 220 -4.47 8.23 2.75
CA VAL A 220 -4.35 6.78 2.73
C VAL A 220 -5.29 6.19 3.74
N ILE A 221 -6.09 5.21 3.31
CA ILE A 221 -7.10 4.53 4.12
C ILE A 221 -6.93 3.03 3.94
N THR A 222 -6.90 2.29 5.04
CA THR A 222 -6.96 0.82 5.03
C THR A 222 -8.11 0.33 5.87
N ALA A 223 -8.76 -0.75 5.45
CA ALA A 223 -9.72 -1.51 6.24
C ALA A 223 -9.25 -2.96 6.34
N THR A 224 -8.89 -3.39 7.55
CA THR A 224 -8.30 -4.72 7.79
C THR A 224 -8.98 -5.41 8.95
N SER A 225 -9.12 -6.74 8.89
CA SER A 225 -9.68 -7.49 10.01
C SER A 225 -8.63 -7.76 11.09
N LEU A 226 -9.12 -7.94 12.32
CA LEU A 226 -8.31 -8.28 13.49
C LEU A 226 -8.61 -9.70 14.01
N ASP A 227 -9.52 -10.43 13.37
CA ASP A 227 -9.95 -11.78 13.74
C ASP A 227 -9.57 -12.85 12.69
N GLY A 228 -8.75 -12.49 11.69
CA GLY A 228 -8.29 -13.42 10.64
C GLY A 228 -9.37 -13.78 9.61
N VAL A 229 -10.55 -13.19 9.69
CA VAL A 229 -11.64 -13.37 8.72
C VAL A 229 -11.61 -12.21 7.72
N PRO A 230 -11.81 -12.42 6.40
CA PRO A 230 -11.93 -11.33 5.43
C PRO A 230 -12.88 -10.22 5.90
N TRP A 231 -12.49 -8.95 5.75
CA TRP A 231 -13.16 -7.79 6.36
C TRP A 231 -14.68 -7.71 6.14
N PRO A 232 -15.30 -8.14 5.00
CA PRO A 232 -16.76 -8.06 4.85
C PRO A 232 -17.52 -9.02 5.79
N ARG A 233 -16.85 -10.07 6.29
CA ARG A 233 -17.40 -11.07 7.21
C ARG A 233 -16.78 -11.01 8.61
N SER A 234 -15.79 -10.15 8.79
CA SER A 234 -15.12 -9.97 10.08
C SER A 234 -16.09 -9.40 11.11
N ASN A 235 -15.88 -9.74 12.37
CA ASN A 235 -16.55 -9.13 13.50
C ASN A 235 -15.70 -8.02 14.13
N LYS A 236 -14.45 -7.85 13.69
CA LYS A 236 -13.51 -6.88 14.25
C LYS A 236 -12.65 -6.27 13.15
N ILE A 237 -12.95 -5.04 12.76
CA ILE A 237 -12.29 -4.34 11.65
C ILE A 237 -11.55 -3.12 12.19
N LEU A 238 -10.30 -2.93 11.76
CA LEU A 238 -9.52 -1.72 12.00
C LEU A 238 -9.50 -0.90 10.71
N ILE A 239 -10.08 0.30 10.77
CA ILE A 239 -9.88 1.34 9.77
C ILE A 239 -8.72 2.21 10.22
N THR A 240 -7.73 2.39 9.34
CA THR A 240 -6.61 3.32 9.54
C THR A 240 -6.67 4.40 8.47
N ALA A 241 -6.60 5.69 8.84
CA ALA A 241 -6.69 6.80 7.90
C ALA A 241 -5.68 7.92 8.24
N CYS A 242 -4.82 8.28 7.29
CA CYS A 242 -3.81 9.32 7.46
C CYS A 242 -3.60 10.11 6.15
N GLY A 243 -3.45 11.43 6.25
CA GLY A 243 -2.85 12.25 5.21
C GLY A 243 -1.32 12.18 5.29
N ARG A 244 -0.66 13.33 5.30
CA ARG A 244 0.79 13.42 5.59
C ARG A 244 1.12 13.34 7.08
N CYS A 245 2.40 13.31 7.43
CA CYS A 245 2.86 13.60 8.79
C CYS A 245 4.15 14.41 8.79
N GLU A 246 4.32 15.29 9.79
CA GLU A 246 5.42 16.25 9.89
C GLU A 246 5.78 16.48 11.36
N ASN A 247 7.03 16.84 11.64
CA ASN A 247 7.36 17.38 12.96
C ASN A 247 6.69 18.75 13.17
N THR A 248 6.46 19.12 14.43
CA THR A 248 5.96 20.44 14.76
C THR A 248 6.94 21.52 14.30
N GLY A 249 6.50 22.39 13.37
CA GLY A 249 7.32 23.48 12.83
C GLY A 249 8.35 23.05 11.79
N MET A 250 8.21 21.86 11.18
CA MET A 250 9.02 21.43 10.02
C MET A 250 8.83 22.40 8.85
N LYS A 251 9.92 22.77 8.16
CA LYS A 251 9.87 23.69 7.01
C LYS A 251 10.39 23.01 5.74
N PHE A 252 9.50 22.85 4.78
CA PHE A 252 9.85 22.38 3.46
C PHE A 252 10.45 23.48 2.59
N SER A 253 11.25 23.08 1.60
CA SER A 253 11.51 23.87 0.39
C SER A 253 10.19 24.24 -0.29
N GLU A 254 10.22 25.27 -1.13
CA GLU A 254 9.03 25.76 -1.84
C GLU A 254 8.35 24.67 -2.67
N ASP A 255 9.14 23.79 -3.30
CA ASP A 255 8.65 22.64 -4.08
C ASP A 255 8.23 21.42 -3.24
N ARG A 256 8.33 21.54 -1.90
CA ARG A 256 8.00 20.50 -0.93
C ARG A 256 8.74 19.17 -1.08
N ARG A 257 9.95 19.17 -1.67
CA ARG A 257 10.75 17.95 -1.86
C ARG A 257 11.80 17.68 -0.78
N THR A 258 12.17 18.68 0.01
CA THR A 258 13.18 18.51 1.08
C THR A 258 12.95 19.51 2.20
N VAL A 259 13.53 19.24 3.38
CA VAL A 259 13.57 20.18 4.52
C VAL A 259 14.98 20.66 4.83
N GLY A 260 16.00 20.16 4.11
CA GLY A 260 17.39 20.43 4.43
C GLY A 260 17.72 20.09 5.90
N ARG A 261 17.96 21.12 6.71
CA ARG A 261 18.21 20.99 8.16
C ARG A 261 17.02 21.43 9.03
N GLU A 262 15.95 21.93 8.43
CA GLU A 262 14.78 22.50 9.12
C GLU A 262 13.75 21.43 9.48
N TRP A 263 14.19 20.39 10.19
CA TRP A 263 13.35 19.26 10.59
C TRP A 263 12.24 19.62 11.58
N GLY A 264 12.24 20.82 12.17
CA GLY A 264 11.29 21.17 13.23
C GLY A 264 11.61 20.48 14.55
N ARG A 265 10.58 20.22 15.37
CA ARG A 265 10.71 19.62 16.71
C ARG A 265 9.58 18.65 17.03
N ALA A 266 9.74 17.90 18.12
CA ALA A 266 8.66 17.09 18.68
C ALA A 266 7.41 17.92 19.06
N PRO A 267 6.21 17.31 19.06
CA PRO A 267 5.94 15.96 18.57
C PRO A 267 5.76 15.93 17.04
N VAL A 268 5.90 14.74 16.45
CA VAL A 268 5.38 14.45 15.10
C VAL A 268 3.85 14.55 15.11
N ARG A 269 3.27 15.14 14.06
CA ARG A 269 1.84 15.32 13.88
C ARG A 269 1.41 14.68 12.58
N ILE A 270 0.32 13.93 12.62
CA ILE A 270 -0.40 13.48 11.43
C ILE A 270 -1.36 14.57 10.95
N GLU A 271 -1.58 14.61 9.65
CA GLU A 271 -2.74 15.27 9.06
C GLU A 271 -3.92 14.29 9.10
N THR A 272 -4.90 14.59 9.94
CA THR A 272 -6.08 13.75 10.12
C THR A 272 -6.99 13.81 8.90
N VAL A 273 -7.54 12.66 8.52
CA VAL A 273 -8.53 12.54 7.44
C VAL A 273 -9.93 12.91 7.96
N GLU A 274 -10.66 13.68 7.17
CA GLU A 274 -12.08 13.97 7.37
C GLU A 274 -12.93 13.43 6.22
N GLY A 275 -14.00 12.75 6.57
CA GLY A 275 -14.94 12.21 5.59
C GLY A 275 -15.75 11.05 6.18
N THR A 276 -16.27 10.22 5.28
CA THR A 276 -17.05 9.04 5.63
C THR A 276 -16.43 7.79 5.01
N VAL A 277 -16.41 6.70 5.77
CA VAL A 277 -15.99 5.38 5.30
C VAL A 277 -17.17 4.42 5.48
N MET A 278 -17.55 3.76 4.40
CA MET A 278 -18.59 2.74 4.39
C MET A 278 -18.09 1.48 5.13
N ILE A 279 -18.97 0.87 5.91
CA ILE A 279 -18.69 -0.34 6.69
C ILE A 279 -19.76 -1.41 6.34
N PRO A 280 -19.50 -2.70 6.62
CA PRO A 280 -20.46 -3.75 6.32
C PRO A 280 -21.79 -3.53 7.05
N VAL A 281 -22.88 -3.99 6.45
CA VAL A 281 -24.21 -3.91 7.07
C VAL A 281 -24.27 -4.74 8.35
N GLY A 282 -24.90 -4.20 9.38
CA GLY A 282 -25.04 -4.86 10.67
C GLY A 282 -25.04 -3.89 11.85
N ARG A 283 -25.11 -4.45 13.07
CA ARG A 283 -24.96 -3.66 14.29
C ARG A 283 -23.48 -3.59 14.65
N TRP A 284 -22.96 -2.37 14.73
CA TRP A 284 -21.55 -2.10 14.98
C TRP A 284 -21.38 -1.09 16.10
N GLN A 285 -20.32 -1.28 16.88
CA GLN A 285 -19.73 -0.24 17.70
C GLN A 285 -18.42 0.21 17.03
N CYS A 286 -18.26 1.52 16.85
CA CYS A 286 -17.01 2.11 16.39
C CYS A 286 -16.34 2.89 17.52
N ARG A 287 -15.03 2.73 17.67
CA ARG A 287 -14.22 3.41 18.69
C ARG A 287 -12.96 3.99 18.08
N ALA A 288 -12.72 5.27 18.34
CA ALA A 288 -11.43 5.89 18.08
C ALA A 288 -10.41 5.36 19.10
N LEU A 289 -9.21 4.99 18.64
CA LEU A 289 -8.14 4.48 19.50
C LEU A 289 -7.07 5.54 19.78
N LYS A 290 -6.35 5.37 20.88
CA LYS A 290 -5.09 6.09 21.19
C LYS A 290 -3.90 5.39 20.51
N PRO A 291 -2.70 6.02 20.46
CA PRO A 291 -1.50 5.39 19.90
C PRO A 291 -1.08 4.07 20.57
N ASP A 292 -1.44 3.87 21.85
CA ASP A 292 -1.20 2.62 22.58
C ASP A 292 -2.26 1.52 22.29
N GLY A 293 -3.22 1.80 21.40
CA GLY A 293 -4.31 0.89 21.04
C GLY A 293 -5.47 0.86 22.04
N THR A 294 -5.41 1.61 23.14
CA THR A 294 -6.53 1.73 24.08
C THR A 294 -7.65 2.58 23.51
N VAL A 295 -8.88 2.36 24.01
CA VAL A 295 -10.05 3.13 23.57
C VAL A 295 -9.89 4.59 24.00
N LYS A 296 -10.09 5.51 23.04
CA LYS A 296 -10.15 6.94 23.30
C LYS A 296 -11.58 7.40 23.53
N MET A 297 -12.47 7.13 22.58
CA MET A 297 -13.89 7.49 22.65
C MET A 297 -14.71 6.75 21.60
N ASP A 298 -16.03 6.72 21.78
CA ASP A 298 -16.96 6.13 20.81
C ASP A 298 -17.14 7.06 19.59
N VAL A 299 -17.33 6.44 18.43
CA VAL A 299 -17.58 7.07 17.13
C VAL A 299 -18.97 6.64 16.68
N PRO A 300 -19.91 7.57 16.44
CA PRO A 300 -21.25 7.20 15.98
C PRO A 300 -21.19 6.43 14.66
N VAL A 301 -21.84 5.26 14.63
CA VAL A 301 -22.14 4.54 13.40
C VAL A 301 -23.46 5.09 12.87
N ARG A 302 -23.47 5.49 11.60
CA ARG A 302 -24.66 6.00 10.94
C ARG A 302 -25.11 5.01 9.88
N THR A 303 -26.41 4.98 9.65
CA THR A 303 -27.05 4.16 8.62
C THR A 303 -27.80 5.08 7.67
N ALA A 304 -27.58 4.94 6.38
CA ALA A 304 -28.32 5.63 5.33
C ALA A 304 -28.78 4.61 4.29
N GLY A 305 -30.10 4.36 4.21
CA GLY A 305 -30.62 3.26 3.40
C GLY A 305 -30.08 1.91 3.89
N GLU A 306 -29.48 1.14 2.99
CA GLU A 306 -28.90 -0.17 3.30
C GLU A 306 -27.41 -0.12 3.67
N VAL A 307 -26.79 1.06 3.70
CA VAL A 307 -25.35 1.19 3.99
C VAL A 307 -25.11 1.76 5.39
N ASN A 308 -24.10 1.21 6.05
CA ASN A 308 -23.55 1.77 7.27
C ASN A 308 -22.27 2.55 6.95
N TYR A 309 -22.02 3.62 7.70
CA TYR A 309 -20.80 4.39 7.58
C TYR A 309 -20.36 4.96 8.93
N VAL A 310 -19.07 5.27 9.02
CA VAL A 310 -18.48 6.00 10.13
C VAL A 310 -17.82 7.26 9.64
N ASP A 311 -17.91 8.32 10.44
CA ASP A 311 -17.17 9.54 10.18
C ASP A 311 -15.72 9.36 10.64
N VAL A 312 -14.77 9.52 9.73
CA VAL A 312 -13.37 9.81 10.09
C VAL A 312 -13.26 11.32 10.24
N SER A 313 -12.66 11.82 11.32
CA SER A 313 -12.67 13.25 11.62
C SER A 313 -11.52 13.69 12.53
N PRO A 314 -10.96 14.91 12.33
CA PRO A 314 -9.96 15.49 13.21
C PRO A 314 -10.37 15.56 14.68
N ARG A 315 -11.68 15.64 14.97
CA ARG A 315 -12.19 15.74 16.35
C ARG A 315 -11.79 14.55 17.23
N TYR A 316 -11.57 13.39 16.62
CA TYR A 316 -11.15 12.19 17.34
C TYR A 316 -9.65 12.18 17.61
N GLY A 317 -8.86 13.01 16.91
CA GLY A 317 -7.40 13.12 17.07
C GLY A 317 -6.72 11.74 17.04
N THR A 318 -7.06 10.93 16.04
CA THR A 318 -6.53 9.57 15.82
C THR A 318 -6.49 9.25 14.33
N MET A 319 -5.67 8.27 13.97
CA MET A 319 -5.74 7.61 12.67
C MET A 319 -6.40 6.24 12.73
N TRP A 320 -6.78 5.71 13.92
CA TRP A 320 -7.30 4.35 14.08
C TRP A 320 -8.73 4.32 14.62
N TYR A 321 -9.58 3.57 13.91
CA TYR A 321 -10.99 3.39 14.22
C TYR A 321 -11.30 1.89 14.27
N LEU A 322 -11.63 1.40 15.46
CA LEU A 322 -11.95 0.00 15.70
C LEU A 322 -13.46 -0.21 15.63
N LEU A 323 -13.87 -1.05 14.68
CA LEU A 323 -15.23 -1.56 14.56
C LEU A 323 -15.31 -2.93 15.23
N THR A 324 -16.31 -3.12 16.09
CA THR A 324 -16.66 -4.42 16.68
C THR A 324 -18.14 -4.68 16.46
N ARG A 325 -18.47 -5.87 15.95
CA ARG A 325 -19.86 -6.28 15.73
C ARG A 325 -20.55 -6.57 17.06
N LEU A 326 -21.81 -6.14 17.18
CA LEU A 326 -22.63 -6.28 18.39
C LEU A 326 -23.59 -7.47 18.32
#